data_AF-A0A2W5YJG1-F1
#
_entry.id   AF-A0A2W5YJG1-F1
#
_cell.length_a   1.000
_cell.length_b   1.000
_cell.length_c   1.000
_cell.angle_alpha   90.00
_cell.angle_beta   90.00
_cell.angle_gamma   90.00
#
_symmetry.space_group_name_H-M   'P 1'
#
loop_
_entity.id
_entity.type
_entity.pdbx_description
1 polymer ?
#
loop_
_entity_poly.entity_id
_entity_poly.type
_entity_poly.pdbx_seq_one_letter_code
_entity_poly.pdbx_strand_id
1 'polypeptide(L)'
;MSSPASLKGHPLHAMLIPLPIGLWIFSLVSDVIFKMGWGGAVWNDVAFYTIAGGTVGALIAALPGFIDLTDISNPKTKSIALWHMFINLLAVAIFALNFWLRMHRAPGDNLPIILSIIGIVLIVISGWLGGELVYVRGVAVKQPPDQSI
;
A
#
# COMPACT_ATOMS: atom_id res chain seq x y z
N MET A 1 -3.78 -21.71 -1.21
CA MET A 1 -2.82 -21.99 -0.10
C MET A 1 -3.14 -21.04 1.04
N SER A 2 -3.16 -21.50 2.30
CA SER A 2 -3.39 -20.60 3.44
C SER A 2 -2.16 -19.73 3.71
N SER A 3 -2.35 -18.43 3.98
CA SER A 3 -1.26 -17.50 4.34
C SER A 3 -0.55 -17.97 5.62
N PRO A 4 0.78 -18.19 5.59
CA PRO A 4 1.58 -18.46 6.79
C PRO A 4 1.48 -17.34 7.83
N ALA A 5 1.45 -16.08 7.38
CA ALA A 5 1.26 -14.93 8.25
C ALA A 5 -0.23 -14.60 8.43
N SER A 6 -0.98 -15.51 9.04
CA SER A 6 -2.42 -15.35 9.31
C SER A 6 -2.77 -15.42 10.80
N LEU A 7 -3.79 -14.66 11.19
CA LEU A 7 -4.39 -14.71 12.51
C LEU A 7 -5.81 -15.27 12.41
N LYS A 8 -6.08 -16.41 13.05
CA LYS A 8 -7.36 -17.14 12.95
C LYS A 8 -7.79 -17.45 11.51
N GLY A 9 -6.83 -17.63 10.60
CA GLY A 9 -7.09 -17.88 9.17
C GLY A 9 -7.32 -16.63 8.33
N HIS A 10 -7.21 -15.42 8.91
CA HIS A 10 -7.24 -14.16 8.18
C HIS A 10 -5.82 -13.70 7.84
N PRO A 11 -5.48 -13.48 6.56
CA PRO A 11 -4.15 -13.05 6.14
C PRO A 11 -3.83 -11.65 6.68
N LEU A 12 -2.75 -11.52 7.48
CA LEU A 12 -2.40 -10.25 8.11
C LEU A 12 -2.07 -9.17 7.08
N HIS A 13 -1.40 -9.52 5.99
CA HIS A 13 -1.11 -8.58 4.91
C HIS A 13 -2.39 -7.94 4.35
N ALA A 14 -3.39 -8.75 4.01
CA ALA A 14 -4.67 -8.27 3.48
C ALA A 14 -5.45 -7.41 4.49
N MET A 15 -5.32 -7.68 5.79
CA MET A 15 -5.94 -6.87 6.84
C MET A 15 -5.25 -5.52 7.03
N LEU A 16 -3.94 -5.44 6.80
CA LEU A 16 -3.14 -4.25 7.08
C LEU A 16 -3.08 -3.27 5.92
N ILE A 17 -3.09 -3.74 4.66
CA ILE A 17 -2.95 -2.87 3.47
C ILE A 17 -4.02 -1.77 3.31
N PRO A 18 -5.27 -1.87 3.81
CA PRO A 18 -6.22 -0.76 3.67
C PRO A 18 -5.78 0.52 4.39
N LEU A 19 -5.08 0.40 5.52
CA LEU A 19 -4.61 1.54 6.32
C LEU A 19 -3.60 2.42 5.55
N PRO A 20 -2.46 1.91 5.05
CA PRO A 20 -1.51 2.74 4.32
C PRO A 20 -2.08 3.32 3.04
N ILE A 21 -2.89 2.55 2.30
CA ILE A 21 -3.54 3.03 1.08
C ILE A 21 -4.47 4.21 1.39
N GLY A 22 -5.33 4.07 2.40
CA GLY A 22 -6.23 5.14 2.82
C GLY A 22 -5.49 6.40 3.27
N LEU A 23 -4.41 6.24 4.05
CA LEU A 23 -3.61 7.36 4.53
C LEU A 23 -2.87 8.09 3.42
N TRP A 24 -2.28 7.38 2.45
CA TRP A 24 -1.62 8.03 1.31
C TRP A 24 -2.60 8.75 0.37
N ILE A 25 -3.77 8.17 0.10
CA ILE A 25 -4.83 8.83 -0.67
C ILE A 25 -5.31 10.08 0.08
N PHE A 26 -5.56 9.97 1.38
CA PHE A 26 -6.02 11.10 2.19
C PHE A 26 -4.96 12.20 2.32
N SER A 27 -3.68 11.85 2.31
CA SER A 27 -2.58 12.81 2.21
C SER A 27 -2.66 13.65 0.94
N LEU A 28 -2.86 13.01 -0.23
CA LEU A 28 -3.04 13.74 -1.50
C LEU A 28 -4.30 14.61 -1.49
N VAL A 29 -5.41 14.12 -0.93
CA VAL A 29 -6.63 14.93 -0.79
C VAL A 29 -6.37 16.16 0.07
N SER A 30 -5.65 15.99 1.17
CA SER A 30 -5.28 17.08 2.07
C SER A 30 -4.36 18.10 1.40
N ASP A 31 -3.43 17.66 0.55
CA ASP A 31 -2.62 18.54 -0.29
C ASP A 31 -3.49 19.40 -1.21
N VAL A 32 -4.49 18.80 -1.88
CA VAL A 32 -5.40 19.52 -2.78
C VAL A 32 -6.22 20.56 -2.01
N ILE A 33 -6.75 20.19 -0.85
CA ILE A 33 -7.52 21.12 0.00
C ILE A 33 -6.66 22.31 0.42
N PHE A 34 -5.42 22.05 0.85
CA PHE A 34 -4.46 23.10 1.20
C PHE A 34 -4.12 23.99 -0.01
N LYS A 35 -3.84 23.38 -1.17
CA LYS A 35 -3.47 24.08 -2.41
C LYS A 35 -4.58 25.00 -2.94
N MET A 36 -5.82 24.56 -2.83
CA MET A 36 -7.00 25.29 -3.32
C MET A 36 -7.48 26.37 -2.34
N GLY A 37 -6.86 26.48 -1.15
CA GLY A 37 -7.29 27.42 -0.12
C GLY A 37 -8.67 27.10 0.46
N TRP A 38 -9.16 25.86 0.29
CA TRP A 38 -10.45 25.41 0.83
C TRP A 38 -10.43 25.21 2.35
N GLY A 39 -9.25 25.29 2.97
CA GLY A 39 -9.07 25.26 4.41
C GLY A 39 -7.80 25.96 4.87
N GLY A 40 -7.50 25.88 6.17
CA GLY A 40 -6.33 26.51 6.77
C GLY A 40 -5.05 25.65 6.71
N ALA A 41 -3.99 26.17 7.34
CA ALA A 41 -2.67 25.51 7.44
C ALA A 41 -2.72 24.07 8.00
N VAL A 42 -3.74 23.74 8.80
CA VAL A 42 -3.98 22.38 9.34
C VAL A 42 -3.97 21.30 8.26
N TRP A 43 -4.43 21.60 7.04
CA TRP A 43 -4.46 20.59 5.97
C TRP A 43 -3.07 20.20 5.47
N ASN A 44 -2.07 21.07 5.62
CA ASN A 44 -0.69 20.71 5.35
C ASN A 44 -0.14 19.74 6.42
N ASP A 45 -0.46 19.98 7.69
CA ASP A 45 -0.09 19.08 8.79
C ASP A 45 -0.77 17.72 8.63
N VAL A 46 -2.06 17.69 8.28
CA VAL A 46 -2.79 16.46 8.00
C VAL A 46 -2.13 15.70 6.85
N ALA A 47 -1.78 16.37 5.75
CA ALA A 47 -1.06 15.74 4.64
C ALA A 47 0.27 15.13 5.09
N PHE A 48 1.01 15.82 5.97
CA PHE A 48 2.29 15.39 6.53
C PHE A 48 2.17 14.17 7.45
N TYR A 49 1.24 14.18 8.42
CA TYR A 49 1.10 13.06 9.35
C TYR A 49 0.50 11.82 8.69
N THR A 50 -0.41 12.01 7.73
CA THR A 50 -1.02 10.89 6.99
C THR A 50 -0.01 10.22 6.05
N ILE A 51 0.86 10.98 5.36
CA ILE A 51 1.91 10.36 4.53
C ILE A 51 2.92 9.59 5.40
N ALA A 52 3.25 10.11 6.57
CA ALA A 52 4.12 9.45 7.54
C ALA A 52 3.49 8.15 8.06
N GLY A 53 2.25 8.23 8.56
CA GLY A 53 1.50 7.08 9.07
C GLY A 53 1.26 6.03 8.00
N GLY A 54 0.96 6.44 6.77
CA GLY A 54 0.81 5.53 5.63
C GLY A 54 2.11 4.81 5.30
N THR A 55 3.25 5.50 5.36
CA THR A 55 4.57 4.90 5.11
C THR A 55 4.93 3.87 6.18
N VAL A 56 4.71 4.20 7.46
CA VAL A 56 4.92 3.25 8.57
C VAL A 56 3.97 2.05 8.45
N GLY A 57 2.69 2.29 8.18
CA GLY A 57 1.70 1.23 7.99
C GLY A 57 2.04 0.29 6.83
N ALA A 58 2.59 0.83 5.74
CA ALA A 58 3.02 0.04 4.59
C ALA A 58 4.22 -0.85 4.92
N LEU A 59 5.19 -0.34 5.67
CA LEU A 59 6.34 -1.13 6.14
C LEU A 59 5.88 -2.27 7.06
N ILE A 60 4.94 -2.01 7.96
CA ILE A 60 4.35 -3.05 8.82
C ILE A 60 3.60 -4.09 7.98
N ALA A 61 2.82 -3.67 6.98
CA ALA A 61 2.10 -4.57 6.08
C ALA A 61 3.04 -5.39 5.17
N ALA A 62 4.22 -4.87 4.83
CA ALA A 62 5.20 -5.56 4.00
C ALA A 62 5.76 -6.82 4.68
N LEU A 63 5.87 -6.84 6.01
CA LEU A 63 6.39 -7.98 6.77
C LEU A 63 5.59 -9.28 6.55
N PRO A 64 4.27 -9.34 6.82
CA PRO A 64 3.48 -10.54 6.54
C PRO A 64 3.43 -10.88 5.04
N GLY A 65 3.40 -9.88 4.16
CA GLY A 65 3.42 -10.10 2.72
C GLY A 65 4.71 -10.78 2.23
N PHE A 66 5.85 -10.41 2.80
CA PHE A 66 7.13 -11.05 2.53
C PHE A 66 7.19 -12.49 3.04
N ILE A 67 6.62 -12.75 4.22
CA ILE A 67 6.50 -14.12 4.76
C ILE A 67 5.65 -14.98 3.81
N ASP A 68 4.48 -14.48 3.40
CA ASP A 68 3.58 -15.18 2.49
C ASP A 68 4.20 -15.47 1.11
N LEU A 69 5.08 -14.59 0.62
CA LEU A 69 5.82 -14.78 -0.64
C LEU A 69 6.73 -16.01 -0.62
N THR A 70 7.33 -16.34 0.54
CA THR A 70 8.29 -17.45 0.65
C THR A 70 7.65 -18.82 0.42
N ASP A 71 6.36 -18.94 0.68
CA ASP A 71 5.59 -20.19 0.60
C ASP A 71 5.02 -20.45 -0.82
N ILE A 72 5.13 -19.48 -1.73
CA ILE A 72 4.64 -19.61 -3.10
C ILE A 72 5.55 -20.54 -3.91
N SER A 73 5.04 -21.74 -4.20
CA SER A 73 5.75 -22.78 -4.95
C SER A 73 5.56 -22.69 -6.48
N ASN A 74 4.42 -22.16 -6.94
CA ASN A 74 4.14 -22.05 -8.38
C ASN A 74 4.97 -20.92 -9.02
N PRO A 75 5.84 -21.20 -10.01
CA PRO A 75 6.73 -20.18 -10.59
C PRO A 75 6.01 -19.00 -11.26
N LYS A 76 4.86 -19.25 -11.92
CA LYS A 76 4.07 -18.19 -12.57
C LYS A 76 3.45 -17.26 -11.53
N THR A 77 2.85 -17.83 -10.48
CA THR A 77 2.31 -17.07 -9.36
C THR A 77 3.41 -16.30 -8.61
N LYS A 78 4.58 -16.93 -8.42
CA LYS A 78 5.73 -16.31 -7.74
C LYS A 78 6.26 -15.10 -8.51
N SER A 79 6.29 -15.16 -9.84
CA SER A 79 6.68 -14.02 -10.67
C SER A 79 5.75 -12.81 -10.49
N ILE A 80 4.43 -13.03 -10.49
CA ILE A 80 3.44 -11.98 -10.22
C ILE A 80 3.61 -11.41 -8.80
N ALA A 81 3.83 -12.29 -7.82
CA ALA A 81 4.05 -11.89 -6.44
C ALA A 81 5.34 -11.07 -6.25
N LEU A 82 6.41 -11.40 -6.97
CA LEU A 82 7.65 -10.62 -6.99
C LEU A 82 7.45 -9.24 -7.63
N TRP A 83 6.73 -9.15 -8.75
CA TRP A 83 6.39 -7.86 -9.36
C TRP A 83 5.51 -7.00 -8.44
N HIS A 84 4.51 -7.61 -7.80
CA HIS A 84 3.68 -6.95 -6.81
C HIS A 84 4.52 -6.39 -5.65
N MET A 85 5.40 -7.22 -5.07
CA MET A 85 6.31 -6.79 -4.01
C MET A 85 7.23 -5.64 -4.47
N PHE A 86 7.84 -5.77 -5.66
CA PHE A 86 8.74 -4.76 -6.20
C PHE A 86 8.06 -3.39 -6.39
N ILE A 87 6.86 -3.38 -6.99
CA ILE A 87 6.10 -2.14 -7.19
C ILE A 87 5.71 -1.51 -5.85
N ASN A 88 5.31 -2.32 -4.85
CA ASN A 88 5.01 -1.80 -3.52
C ASN A 88 6.24 -1.20 -2.82
N LEU A 89 7.40 -1.86 -2.90
CA LEU A 89 8.64 -1.33 -2.32
C LEU A 89 9.08 -0.03 -3.00
N LEU A 90 8.92 0.05 -4.33
CA LEU A 90 9.13 1.29 -5.07
C LEU A 90 8.17 2.40 -4.62
N ALA A 91 6.88 2.09 -4.45
CA ALA A 91 5.91 3.05 -3.95
C ALA A 91 6.28 3.52 -2.52
N VAL A 92 6.66 2.62 -1.63
CA VAL A 92 7.14 2.95 -0.28
C VAL A 92 8.36 3.87 -0.34
N ALA A 93 9.33 3.60 -1.22
CA ALA A 93 10.50 4.47 -1.40
C ALA A 93 10.09 5.88 -1.88
N ILE A 94 9.13 5.98 -2.80
CA ILE A 94 8.59 7.26 -3.26
C ILE A 94 7.88 8.00 -2.13
N PHE A 95 7.05 7.33 -1.34
CA PHE A 95 6.35 7.96 -0.21
C PHE A 95 7.31 8.35 0.93
N ALA A 96 8.37 7.57 1.17
CA ALA A 96 9.42 7.92 2.11
C ALA A 96 10.22 9.16 1.64
N LEU A 97 10.59 9.22 0.35
CA LEU A 97 11.22 10.40 -0.25
C LEU A 97 10.29 11.62 -0.16
N ASN A 98 9.00 11.42 -0.43
CA ASN A 98 7.98 12.46 -0.34
C ASN A 98 7.87 13.02 1.08
N PHE A 99 7.79 12.15 2.08
CA PHE A 99 7.82 12.53 3.49
C PHE A 99 9.09 13.31 3.85
N TRP A 100 10.25 12.83 3.42
CA TRP A 100 11.53 13.53 3.64
C TRP A 100 11.55 14.91 2.98
N LEU A 101 11.04 15.05 1.75
CA LEU A 101 10.95 16.34 1.07
C LEU A 101 10.04 17.31 1.82
N ARG A 102 8.93 16.83 2.40
CA ARG A 102 8.02 17.69 3.20
C ARG A 102 8.66 18.23 4.48
N MET A 103 9.67 17.56 5.03
CA MET A 103 10.42 18.08 6.19
C MET A 103 11.35 19.25 5.85
N HIS A 104 11.75 19.38 4.58
CA HIS A 104 12.81 20.30 4.15
C HIS A 104 12.33 21.37 3.17
N ARG A 105 11.05 21.34 2.79
CA ARG A 105 10.49 22.22 1.74
C ARG A 105 9.28 22.97 2.27
N ALA A 106 8.95 24.08 1.60
CA ALA A 106 7.84 24.93 2.00
C ALA A 106 6.49 24.19 1.91
N PRO A 107 5.53 24.50 2.80
CA PRO A 107 4.17 23.98 2.72
C PRO A 107 3.56 24.16 1.33
N GLY A 108 2.97 23.10 0.80
CA GLY A 108 2.31 23.12 -0.51
C GLY A 108 3.23 23.09 -1.73
N ASP A 109 4.50 22.70 -1.59
CA ASP A 109 5.38 22.46 -2.75
C ASP A 109 4.77 21.44 -3.74
N ASN A 110 4.94 21.69 -5.04
CA ASN A 110 4.44 20.83 -6.11
C ASN A 110 5.13 19.46 -6.15
N LEU A 111 6.42 19.38 -5.82
CA LEU A 111 7.19 18.15 -5.98
C LEU A 111 6.65 17.00 -5.09
N PRO A 112 6.43 17.18 -3.78
CA PRO A 112 5.73 16.19 -2.95
C PRO A 112 4.36 15.77 -3.49
N ILE A 113 3.58 16.69 -4.04
CA ILE A 113 2.25 16.39 -4.59
C ILE A 113 2.35 15.50 -5.83
N ILE A 114 3.27 15.81 -6.74
CA ILE A 114 3.55 15.00 -7.93
C ILE A 114 3.99 13.59 -7.54
N LEU A 115 4.89 13.46 -6.54
CA LEU A 115 5.31 12.16 -6.02
C LEU A 115 4.14 11.39 -5.39
N SER A 116 3.23 12.05 -4.69
CA SER A 116 2.02 11.41 -4.15
C SER A 116 1.16 10.81 -5.27
N ILE A 117 0.97 11.56 -6.37
CA ILE A 117 0.21 11.08 -7.55
C ILE A 117 0.90 9.85 -8.18
N ILE A 118 2.21 9.93 -8.42
CA ILE A 118 2.98 8.81 -8.98
C ILE A 118 2.89 7.58 -8.06
N GLY A 119 3.06 7.78 -6.75
CA GLY A 119 2.93 6.73 -5.75
C GLY A 119 1.56 6.07 -5.78
N ILE A 120 0.47 6.85 -5.84
CA ILE A 120 -0.90 6.32 -5.93
C ILE A 120 -1.12 5.52 -7.22
N VAL A 121 -0.60 5.98 -8.37
CA VAL A 121 -0.68 5.22 -9.63
C VAL A 121 0.01 3.86 -9.49
N LEU A 122 1.20 3.81 -8.87
CA LEU A 122 1.89 2.55 -8.59
C LEU A 122 1.08 1.64 -7.67
N ILE A 123 0.43 2.20 -6.64
CA ILE A 123 -0.44 1.44 -5.73
C ILE A 123 -1.67 0.88 -6.45
N VAL A 124 -2.25 1.61 -7.41
CA VAL A 124 -3.37 1.09 -8.22
C VAL A 124 -2.90 -0.10 -9.09
N ILE A 125 -1.75 0.03 -9.75
CA ILE A 125 -1.17 -1.06 -10.55
C ILE A 125 -0.85 -2.26 -9.65
N SER A 126 -0.25 -2.02 -8.49
CA SER A 126 0.05 -3.04 -7.50
C SER A 126 -1.21 -3.72 -6.98
N GLY A 127 -2.28 -2.96 -6.72
CA GLY A 127 -3.57 -3.46 -6.29
C GLY A 127 -4.21 -4.42 -7.28
N TRP A 128 -4.05 -4.16 -8.59
CA TRP A 128 -4.45 -5.11 -9.63
C TRP A 128 -3.70 -6.44 -9.50
N LEU A 129 -2.37 -6.40 -9.35
CA LEU A 129 -1.57 -7.61 -9.16
C LEU A 129 -1.93 -8.35 -7.87
N GLY A 130 -2.20 -7.63 -6.78
CA GLY A 130 -2.69 -8.21 -5.53
C GLY A 130 -4.02 -8.93 -5.71
N GLY A 131 -4.95 -8.32 -6.46
CA GLY A 131 -6.21 -8.93 -6.85
C GLY A 131 -6.04 -10.21 -7.67
N GLU A 132 -5.14 -10.20 -8.67
CA GLU A 132 -4.79 -11.39 -9.44
C GLU A 132 -4.27 -12.51 -8.53
N LEU A 133 -3.38 -12.19 -7.58
CA LEU A 133 -2.84 -13.18 -6.63
C LEU A 133 -3.93 -13.82 -5.75
N VAL A 134 -4.83 -13.00 -5.19
CA VAL A 134 -5.87 -13.48 -4.26
C VAL A 134 -7.01 -14.15 -5.01
N TYR A 135 -7.60 -13.48 -5.99
CA TYR A 135 -8.87 -13.88 -6.62
C TYR A 135 -8.70 -14.85 -7.80
N VAL A 136 -7.58 -14.77 -8.53
CA VAL A 136 -7.34 -15.64 -9.70
C VAL A 136 -6.40 -16.80 -9.36
N ARG A 137 -5.36 -16.54 -8.55
CA ARG A 137 -4.35 -17.55 -8.19
C ARG A 137 -4.58 -18.22 -6.83
N GLY A 138 -5.57 -17.78 -6.04
CA GLY A 138 -5.93 -18.40 -4.76
C GLY A 138 -4.81 -18.33 -3.71
N VAL A 139 -3.95 -17.31 -3.78
CA VAL A 139 -2.93 -17.05 -2.76
C VAL A 139 -3.64 -16.55 -1.50
N ALA A 140 -3.23 -17.08 -0.34
CA ALA A 140 -3.79 -16.74 0.97
C ALA A 140 -5.29 -17.08 1.18
N VAL A 141 -5.93 -17.79 0.24
CA VAL A 141 -7.32 -18.27 0.37
C VAL A 141 -7.32 -19.78 0.69
N LYS A 142 -8.02 -20.17 1.76
CA LYS A 142 -8.44 -21.56 1.95
C LYS A 142 -9.64 -21.80 1.05
N GLN A 143 -9.53 -22.78 0.15
CA GLN A 143 -10.73 -23.29 -0.51
C GLN A 143 -11.65 -23.87 0.57
N PRO A 144 -12.97 -23.61 0.53
CA PRO A 144 -13.91 -24.33 1.37
C PRO A 144 -13.70 -25.85 1.19
N PRO A 145 -13.90 -26.67 2.24
CA PRO A 145 -14.03 -28.11 2.02
C PRO A 145 -15.10 -28.32 0.97
N ASP A 146 -14.87 -29.23 0.02
CA ASP A 146 -15.81 -29.58 -1.04
C ASP A 146 -17.20 -29.80 -0.44
N GLN A 147 -18.08 -28.82 -0.61
CA GLN A 147 -19.48 -28.95 -0.24
C GLN A 147 -20.20 -29.44 -1.48
N SER A 148 -20.04 -30.74 -1.75
CA SER A 148 -21.02 -31.48 -2.54
C SER A 148 -22.34 -31.44 -1.78
N ILE A 149 -23.20 -30.49 -2.14
CA ILE A 149 -24.64 -30.52 -1.85
C ILE A 149 -25.33 -31.09 -3.08
#